data_AF-A0A534XFR3-F1
#
_entry.id   AF-A0A534XFR3-F1
#
_cell.length_a   1.000
_cell.length_b   1.000
_cell.length_c   1.000
_cell.angle_alpha   90.00
_cell.angle_beta   90.00
_cell.angle_gamma   90.00
#
_symmetry.space_group_name_H-M   'P 1'
#
loop_
_entity.id
_entity.type
_entity.pdbx_description
1 polymer ?
#
loop_
_entity_poly.entity_id
_entity_poly.type
_entity_poly.pdbx_seq_one_letter_code
_entity_poly.pdbx_strand_id
1 'polypeptide(L)' 'MGSRATSFGAYVPDLPGCVAAGETRDEALRLIREAIEFHIEGLRQEGQPVPPPSSTSEVVDVQAA' A
#
# COMPACT_ATOMS: atom_id res chain seq x y z
N MET A 1 -16.04 -24.67 -10.93
CA MET A 1 -14.58 -24.68 -11.08
C MET A 1 -14.06 -23.35 -10.55
N GLY A 2 -13.85 -23.24 -9.23
CA GLY A 2 -13.38 -22.01 -8.60
C GLY A 2 -11.86 -21.95 -8.69
N SER A 3 -11.33 -21.19 -9.64
CA SER A 3 -9.90 -20.87 -9.66
C SER A 3 -9.60 -20.01 -8.43
N ARG A 4 -8.78 -20.53 -7.51
CA ARG A 4 -8.23 -19.77 -6.39
C ARG A 4 -7.19 -18.82 -6.95
N ALA A 5 -7.63 -17.70 -7.52
CA ALA A 5 -6.72 -16.63 -7.92
C ALA A 5 -6.06 -16.07 -6.66
N THR A 6 -4.78 -16.36 -6.46
CA THR A 6 -3.98 -15.70 -5.43
C THR A 6 -3.67 -14.30 -5.92
N SER A 7 -4.45 -13.31 -5.49
CA SER A 7 -4.14 -11.91 -5.73
C SER A 7 -3.27 -11.36 -4.61
N PHE A 8 -2.43 -10.39 -4.96
CA PHE A 8 -1.67 -9.60 -4.02
C PHE A 8 -2.48 -8.37 -3.63
N GLY A 9 -2.64 -8.15 -2.33
CA GLY A 9 -3.24 -6.93 -1.78
C GLY A 9 -2.18 -6.02 -1.19
N ALA A 10 -2.35 -4.71 -1.35
CA ALA A 10 -1.55 -3.67 -0.73
C ALA A 10 -2.49 -2.65 -0.06
N TYR A 11 -2.07 -2.12 1.09
CA TYR A 11 -2.79 -1.08 1.82
C TYR A 11 -1.79 -0.13 2.48
N VAL A 12 -2.23 1.10 2.73
CA VAL A 12 -1.39 2.15 3.32
C VAL A 12 -1.96 2.52 4.69
N PRO A 13 -1.27 2.19 5.79
CA PRO A 13 -1.73 2.52 7.14
C PRO A 13 -1.93 4.03 7.36
N ASP A 14 -1.06 4.83 6.73
CA ASP A 14 -1.03 6.29 6.86
C ASP A 14 -2.13 7.00 6.07
N LEU A 15 -2.71 6.32 5.08
CA LEU A 15 -3.79 6.83 4.24
C LEU A 15 -4.98 5.86 4.32
N PRO A 16 -5.82 5.96 5.38
CA PRO A 16 -6.96 5.08 5.55
C PRO A 16 -7.87 5.06 4.31
N GLY A 17 -8.13 3.87 3.78
CA GLY A 17 -8.92 3.68 2.55
C GLY A 17 -8.09 3.61 1.27
N CYS A 18 -6.79 3.89 1.31
CA CYS A 18 -5.88 3.67 0.18
C CYS A 18 -5.46 2.19 0.13
N VAL A 19 -6.09 1.45 -0.80
CA VAL A 19 -5.88 0.01 -1.01
C VAL A 19 -5.75 -0.30 -2.50
N ALA A 20 -5.03 -1.37 -2.82
CA ALA A 20 -4.88 -1.86 -4.19
C ALA A 20 -4.79 -3.39 -4.20
N ALA A 21 -5.22 -4.00 -5.30
CA ALA A 21 -5.08 -5.44 -5.54
C ALA A 21 -4.59 -5.68 -6.96
N GLY A 22 -3.66 -6.63 -7.13
CA GLY A 22 -3.13 -7.04 -8.42
C GLY A 22 -2.93 -8.56 -8.49
N GLU A 23 -2.80 -9.10 -9.70
CA GLU A 23 -2.51 -10.52 -9.92
C GLU A 23 -1.05 -10.85 -9.56
N THR A 24 -0.17 -9.86 -9.60
CA THR A 24 1.24 -9.97 -9.21
C THR A 24 1.61 -8.98 -8.11
N ARG A 25 2.69 -9.29 -7.38
CA ARG A 25 3.25 -8.38 -6.36
C ARG A 25 3.61 -7.02 -6.96
N ASP A 26 4.24 -7.03 -8.13
CA ASP A 26 4.69 -5.80 -8.79
C ASP A 26 3.52 -4.97 -9.28
N GLU A 27 2.46 -5.62 -9.77
CA GLU A 27 1.22 -4.93 -10.13
C GLU A 27 0.56 -4.29 -8.90
N ALA A 28 0.40 -5.03 -7.81
CA ALA A 28 -0.17 -4.48 -6.58
C ALA A 28 0.65 -3.29 -6.05
N LEU A 29 1.99 -3.35 -6.16
CA LEU A 29 2.89 -2.26 -5.77
C LEU A 29 2.81 -1.04 -6.71
N ARG A 30 2.63 -1.25 -8.02
CA ARG A 30 2.43 -0.17 -8.97
C ARG A 30 1.09 0.52 -8.71
N LEU A 31 0.02 -0.26 -8.57
CA LEU A 31 -1.33 0.26 -8.33
C LEU A 31 -1.45 1.02 -7.01
N ILE A 32 -0.85 0.52 -5.91
CA ILE A 32 -0.88 1.25 -4.64
C ILE A 32 -0.10 2.56 -4.71
N ARG A 33 1.00 2.62 -5.48
CA ARG A 33 1.74 3.87 -5.69
C ARG A 33 0.89 4.92 -6.40
N GLU A 34 0.23 4.53 -7.49
CA GLU A 34 -0.70 5.39 -8.22
C GLU A 34 -1.84 5.88 -7.31
N ALA A 35 -2.40 4.99 -6.48
CA ALA A 35 -3.45 5.34 -5.52
C ALA A 35 -2.99 6.33 -4.44
N ILE A 36 -1.75 6.18 -3.93
CA ILE A 36 -1.16 7.11 -2.96
C ILE A 36 -0.99 8.50 -3.60
N GLU A 37 -0.41 8.56 -4.79
CA GLU A 37 -0.16 9.81 -5.50
C GLU A 37 -1.47 10.56 -5.76
N PHE A 38 -2.48 9.86 -6.25
CA PHE A 38 -3.82 10.41 -6.49
C PHE A 38 -4.47 10.93 -5.20
N HIS A 39 -4.40 10.18 -4.10
CA HIS A 39 -5.00 10.59 -2.84
C HIS A 39 -4.30 11.82 -2.24
N ILE A 40 -2.97 11.87 -2.29
CA ILE A 40 -2.18 13.03 -1.83
C ILE A 40 -2.50 14.27 -2.66
N GLU A 41 -2.66 14.12 -3.98
CA GLU A 41 -3.07 15.22 -4.84
C GLU A 41 -4.47 15.74 -4.46
N GLY A 42 -5.43 14.85 -4.22
CA GLY A 42 -6.76 15.22 -3.73
C GLY A 42 -6.72 16.00 -2.42
N LEU A 43 -5.97 15.53 -1.42
CA LEU A 43 -5.78 16.23 -0.15
C LEU A 43 -5.21 17.64 -0.35
N ARG A 44 -4.22 17.80 -1.23
CA ARG A 44 -3.62 19.11 -1.55
C ARG A 44 -4.62 20.04 -2.23
N GLN A 45 -5.43 19.53 -3.16
CA GLN A 45 -6.46 20.32 -3.85
C GLN A 45 -7.55 20.80 -2.89
N GLU A 46 -7.90 19.98 -1.89
CA GLU A 46 -8.87 20.32 -0.84
C GLU A 46 -8.27 21.18 0.28
N GLY A 47 -6.98 21.50 0.24
CA GLY A 47 -6.28 22.25 1.30
C GLY A 47 -6.15 21.48 2.62
N GLN A 48 -6.28 20.16 2.58
CA GLN A 48 -6.13 19.27 3.73
C GLN A 48 -4.65 18.92 3.97
N PRO A 49 -4.25 18.76 5.24
CA PRO A 49 -2.89 18.33 5.56
C PRO A 49 -2.65 16.89 5.09
N VAL A 50 -1.50 16.66 4.46
CA VAL A 50 -1.03 15.30 4.14
C VAL A 50 -0.42 14.70 5.40
N PRO A 51 -0.88 13.53 5.88
CA PRO A 51 -0.32 12.92 7.07
C PRO A 51 1.14 12.50 6.81
N PRO A 52 2.04 12.66 7.80
CA PRO A 52 3.41 12.17 7.69
C PRO A 52 3.43 10.63 7.68
N PRO A 53 4.44 10.00 7.06
CA PRO A 53 4.60 8.54 7.12
C PRO A 53 4.84 8.10 8.57
N SER A 54 4.09 7.09 9.05
CA SER A 54 4.24 6.55 10.41
C SER A 54 4.86 5.16 10.46
N SER A 55 5.02 4.51 9.31
CA SER A 55 5.52 3.13 9.23
C SER A 55 7.06 3.07 9.30
N THR A 56 7.59 2.26 10.21
CA THR A 56 9.02 1.89 10.28
C THR A 56 9.15 0.37 10.19
N SER A 57 10.22 -0.10 9.55
CA SER A 57 10.51 -1.53 9.39
C SER A 57 11.91 -1.81 9.88
N GLU A 58 12.07 -2.86 10.69
CA GLU A 58 13.35 -3.34 11.19
C GLU A 58 13.48 -4.84 10.87
N VAL A 59 14.65 -5.25 10.39
CA VAL A 59 14.95 -6.66 10.11
C VAL A 59 15.66 -7.22 11.32
N VAL A 60 15.07 -8.22 11.97
CA VAL A 60 15.66 -8.91 13.12
C VAL A 60 16.00 -10.34 12.71
N ASP A 61 17.29 -10.63 12.56
CA ASP A 61 17.79 -11.97 12.27
C ASP A 61 17.88 -12.80 13.56
N VAL A 62 17.40 -14.04 13.51
CA VAL A 62 17.50 -15.01 14.60
C VAL A 62 18.25 -16.25 14.11
N GLN A 63 19.16 -16.79 14.91
CA GLN A 63 19.81 -18.06 14.57
C GLN A 63 18.81 -19.21 14.78
N ALA A 64 18.44 -19.89 13.70
CA ALA A 64 17.83 -21.20 13.78
C ALA A 64 18.93 -22.18 14.19
N ALA A 65 18.84 -22.70 15.42
CA ALA A 65 19.76 -23.68 15.97
C ALA A 65 19.79 -24.99 15.17
#